data_AF-A0A4Q0MA55-F1
#
_entry.id   AF-A0A4Q0MA55-F1
#
_cell.length_a   1.000
_cell.length_b   1.000
_cell.length_c   1.000
_cell.angle_alpha   90.00
_cell.angle_beta   90.00
_cell.angle_gamma   90.00
#
_symmetry.space_group_name_H-M   'P 1'
#
loop_
_entity.id
_entity.type
_entity.pdbx_description
1 polymer ?
#
loop_
_entity_poly.entity_id
_entity_poly.type
_entity_poly.pdbx_seq_one_letter_code
_entity_poly.pdbx_strand_id
1 'polypeptide(L)'
;MTIKPQWFLIESEQEYNKAIARYEEIKRVPKGSEEHKEKLLLVHFISEYEKERWDLPNVGPVELIKIRMKDFGYKSADRVKGI
;
A
#
# COMPACT_ATOMS: atom_id res chain seq x y z
N MET A 1 -6.37 -14.28 30.99
CA MET A 1 -5.14 -14.50 30.19
C MET A 1 -5.32 -13.77 28.88
N THR A 2 -4.51 -12.75 28.61
CA THR A 2 -4.60 -12.00 27.34
C THR A 2 -3.72 -12.72 26.33
N ILE A 3 -4.33 -13.42 25.39
CA ILE A 3 -3.61 -14.11 24.32
C ILE A 3 -3.06 -13.01 23.40
N LYS A 4 -1.72 -12.91 23.30
CA LYS A 4 -1.10 -11.98 22.36
C LYS A 4 -1.26 -12.52 20.95
N PRO A 5 -1.66 -11.69 19.97
CA PRO A 5 -1.72 -12.12 18.59
C PRO A 5 -0.32 -12.51 18.12
N GLN A 6 -0.19 -13.71 17.58
CA GLN A 6 1.04 -14.17 16.94
C GLN A 6 0.91 -13.91 15.44
N TRP A 7 1.79 -13.07 14.90
CA TRP A 7 1.78 -12.67 13.50
C TRP A 7 2.75 -13.53 12.69
N PHE A 8 2.35 -13.86 11.47
CA PHE A 8 3.16 -14.55 10.46
C PHE A 8 3.21 -13.69 9.18
N LEU A 9 4.01 -14.11 8.21
CA LEU A 9 4.03 -13.46 6.89
C LEU A 9 2.62 -13.49 6.28
N ILE A 10 2.26 -12.41 5.60
CA ILE A 10 0.96 -12.28 4.94
C ILE A 10 1.06 -12.96 3.59
N GLU A 11 0.21 -13.97 3.34
CA GLU A 11 0.23 -14.70 2.05
C GLU A 11 -1.09 -14.51 1.28
N SER A 12 -2.18 -14.21 1.99
CA SER A 12 -3.53 -14.03 1.42
C SER A 12 -4.07 -12.61 1.57
N GLU A 13 -5.05 -12.24 0.75
CA GLU A 13 -5.73 -10.93 0.84
C GLU A 13 -6.53 -10.79 2.14
N GLN A 14 -7.06 -11.90 2.65
CA GLN A 14 -7.77 -11.91 3.91
C GLN A 14 -6.84 -11.56 5.08
N GLU A 15 -5.62 -12.08 5.10
CA GLU A 15 -4.61 -11.76 6.12
C GLU A 15 -4.14 -10.33 6.01
N TYR A 16 -3.94 -9.83 4.79
CA TYR A 16 -3.63 -8.44 4.53
C TYR A 16 -4.69 -7.50 5.11
N ASN A 17 -5.96 -7.75 4.82
CA ASN A 17 -7.07 -6.95 5.33
C ASN A 17 -7.16 -6.99 6.87
N LYS A 18 -6.87 -8.15 7.49
CA LYS A 18 -6.78 -8.27 8.96
C LYS A 18 -5.63 -7.46 9.54
N ALA A 19 -4.45 -7.51 8.91
CA ALA A 19 -3.27 -6.76 9.33
C ALA A 19 -3.52 -5.24 9.26
N ILE A 20 -4.16 -4.77 8.18
CA ILE A 20 -4.58 -3.37 8.01
C ILE A 20 -5.58 -2.96 9.10
N ALA A 21 -6.62 -3.76 9.34
CA ALA A 21 -7.62 -3.48 10.36
C ALA A 21 -6.96 -3.37 11.75
N ARG A 22 -6.06 -4.31 12.10
CA ARG A 22 -5.32 -4.26 13.36
C ARG A 22 -4.43 -3.02 13.45
N TYR A 23 -3.69 -2.72 12.39
CA TYR A 23 -2.83 -1.55 12.35
C TYR A 23 -3.63 -0.28 12.61
N GLU A 24 -4.82 -0.14 12.02
CA GLU A 24 -5.71 1.00 12.24
C GLU A 24 -6.14 1.16 13.71
N GLU A 25 -6.36 0.06 14.44
CA GLU A 25 -6.65 0.09 15.88
C GLU A 25 -5.46 0.61 16.70
N ILE A 26 -4.24 0.18 16.35
CA ILE A 26 -3.03 0.44 17.16
C ILE A 26 -2.12 1.55 16.61
N LYS A 27 -2.47 2.20 15.50
CA LYS A 27 -1.57 3.18 14.84
C LYS A 27 -1.15 4.34 15.75
N ARG A 28 -2.03 4.74 16.68
CA ARG A 28 -1.85 5.87 17.61
C ARG A 28 -1.21 5.50 18.95
N VAL A 29 -0.81 4.24 19.15
CA VAL A 29 -0.20 3.81 20.42
C VAL A 29 1.14 4.53 20.67
N PRO A 30 1.41 4.93 21.93
CA PRO A 30 2.63 5.64 22.28
C PRO A 30 3.87 4.78 22.06
N LYS A 31 4.99 5.43 21.78
CA LYS A 31 6.28 4.74 21.63
C LYS A 31 6.65 4.02 22.93
N GLY A 32 7.22 2.83 22.81
CA GLY A 32 7.68 2.02 23.95
C GLY A 32 6.65 1.03 24.51
N SER A 33 5.38 1.09 24.09
CA SER A 33 4.40 0.06 24.45
C SER A 33 4.62 -1.24 23.67
N GLU A 34 4.01 -2.34 24.12
CA GLU A 34 4.08 -3.61 23.38
C GLU A 34 3.31 -3.51 22.05
N GLU A 35 2.18 -2.82 22.04
CA GLU A 35 1.42 -2.54 20.81
C GLU A 35 2.22 -1.66 19.84
N HIS A 36 3.17 -0.85 20.33
CA HIS A 36 4.08 -0.13 19.45
C HIS A 36 4.99 -1.08 18.68
N LYS A 37 5.48 -2.14 19.33
CA LYS A 37 6.29 -3.18 18.66
C LYS A 37 5.43 -3.96 17.66
N GLU A 38 4.20 -4.29 18.03
CA GLU A 38 3.22 -4.91 17.13
C GLU A 38 2.96 -4.02 15.91
N LYS A 39 2.74 -2.73 16.10
CA LYS A 39 2.54 -1.76 15.02
C LYS A 39 3.69 -1.77 14.02
N LEU A 40 4.93 -1.73 14.49
CA LEU A 40 6.11 -1.73 13.61
C LEU A 40 6.20 -3.02 12.80
N LEU A 41 5.86 -4.16 13.42
CA LEU A 41 5.83 -5.45 12.75
C LEU A 41 4.76 -5.49 11.65
N LEU A 42 3.55 -5.03 11.95
CA LEU A 42 2.44 -4.96 10.98
C LEU A 42 2.80 -4.09 9.76
N VAL A 43 3.40 -2.92 9.99
CA VAL A 43 3.86 -2.04 8.90
C VAL A 43 4.86 -2.76 8.00
N HIS A 44 5.78 -3.54 8.59
CA HIS A 44 6.74 -4.31 7.81
C HIS A 44 6.05 -5.38 6.96
N PHE A 45 5.16 -6.19 7.54
CA PHE A 45 4.46 -7.25 6.82
C PHE A 45 3.54 -6.75 5.72
N ILE A 46 2.78 -5.68 6.00
CA ILE A 46 1.95 -5.00 5.01
C ILE A 46 2.83 -4.54 3.85
N SER A 47 3.94 -3.84 4.13
CA SER A 47 4.82 -3.32 3.08
C SER A 47 5.47 -4.42 2.25
N GLU A 48 5.91 -5.52 2.84
CA GLU A 48 6.51 -6.63 2.07
C GLU A 48 5.47 -7.26 1.14
N TYR A 49 4.26 -7.51 1.63
CA TYR A 49 3.17 -8.03 0.83
C TYR A 49 2.77 -7.10 -0.33
N GLU A 50 2.72 -5.80 -0.07
CA GLU A 50 2.44 -4.79 -1.10
C GLU A 50 3.53 -4.78 -2.17
N LYS A 51 4.81 -4.85 -1.80
CA LYS A 51 5.92 -4.85 -2.77
C LYS A 51 5.88 -6.04 -3.72
N GLU A 52 5.48 -7.22 -3.23
CA GLU A 52 5.38 -8.41 -4.08
C GLU A 52 4.26 -8.30 -5.13
N ARG A 53 3.26 -7.44 -4.90
CA ARG A 53 2.04 -7.35 -5.74
C ARG A 53 1.91 -6.06 -6.51
N TRP A 54 2.42 -4.98 -5.94
CA TRP A 54 2.56 -3.68 -6.55
C TRP A 54 4.04 -3.43 -6.77
N ASP A 55 4.55 -4.06 -7.83
CA ASP A 55 5.66 -3.47 -8.58
C ASP A 55 5.10 -2.19 -9.22
N LEU A 56 5.04 -1.10 -8.43
CA LEU A 56 4.74 0.20 -8.98
C LEU A 56 5.84 0.44 -10.01
N PRO A 57 5.52 0.43 -11.32
CA PRO A 57 6.54 0.69 -12.29
C PRO A 57 7.14 2.04 -11.92
N ASN A 58 8.46 2.18 -12.03
CA ASN A 58 9.11 3.48 -11.90
C ASN A 58 8.71 4.33 -13.11
N VAL A 59 7.45 4.74 -13.12
CA VAL A 59 6.85 5.55 -14.16
C VAL A 59 7.31 6.96 -13.91
N GLY A 60 8.19 7.43 -14.80
CA GLY A 60 8.60 8.82 -14.80
C GLY A 60 7.38 9.75 -14.86
N PRO A 61 7.51 11.01 -14.44
CA PRO A 61 6.39 11.95 -14.28
C PRO A 61 5.52 12.10 -15.55
N VAL A 62 6.11 11.97 -16.74
CA VAL A 62 5.37 11.99 -18.02
C VAL A 62 4.44 10.78 -18.18
N GLU A 63 4.88 9.60 -17.76
CA GLU A 63 4.12 8.36 -17.90
C GLU A 63 2.96 8.30 -16.87
N LEU A 64 3.17 8.86 -15.68
CA LEU A 64 2.10 9.09 -14.69
C LEU A 64 1.00 10.01 -15.22
N ILE A 65 1.38 11.10 -15.92
CA ILE A 65 0.41 12.01 -16.54
C ILE A 65 -0.41 11.26 -17.59
N LYS A 66 0.21 10.42 -18.42
CA LYS A 66 -0.50 9.62 -19.43
C LYS A 66 -1.46 8.60 -18.82
N ILE A 67 -1.05 7.90 -17.76
CA ILE A 67 -1.92 6.98 -17.02
C ILE A 67 -3.14 7.75 -16.49
N ARG A 68 -2.91 8.90 -15.86
CA ARG A 68 -4.00 9.74 -15.34
C ARG A 68 -4.92 10.27 -16.44
N MET A 69 -4.37 10.68 -17.58
CA MET A 69 -5.15 11.10 -18.76
C MET A 69 -6.03 9.96 -19.30
N LYS A 70 -5.48 8.74 -19.37
CA LYS A 70 -6.20 7.54 -19.80
C LYS A 70 -7.33 7.17 -18.83
N ASP A 71 -7.08 7.24 -17.51
CA ASP A 71 -8.07 6.93 -16.48
C ASP A 71 -9.26 7.89 -16.47
N PHE A 72 -9.03 9.15 -16.86
CA PHE A 72 -10.09 10.16 -17.01
C PHE A 72 -10.74 10.17 -18.41
N GLY A 73 -10.36 9.25 -19.31
CA GLY A 73 -10.94 9.15 -20.65
C GLY A 73 -10.48 10.24 -21.63
N TYR A 74 -9.43 10.99 -21.31
CA TYR A 74 -8.81 11.90 -22.27
C TYR A 74 -8.02 11.08 -23.29
N LYS A 75 -8.62 10.76 -24.43
CA LYS A 75 -7.86 10.34 -25.62
C LYS A 75 -6.88 11.46 -25.92
N SER A 76 -5.60 11.12 -26.05
CA SER A 76 -4.55 12.03 -26.53
C SER A 76 -5.10 12.86 -27.67
N ALA A 77 -5.30 14.16 -27.44
CA ALA A 77 -5.71 15.08 -28.48
C ALA A 77 -4.49 15.36 -29.37
N ASP A 78 -4.04 14.34 -30.09
CA ASP A 78 -3.05 14.47 -31.14
C ASP A 78 -3.70 15.18 -32.33
N ARG A 79 -3.56 16.51 -32.37
CA ARG A 79 -3.49 17.25 -33.63
C ARG A 79 -2.60 18.48 -33.47
N VAL A 80 -1.30 18.31 -33.67
CA VAL A 80 -0.44 19.39 -34.19
C VAL A 80 0.17 18.92 -35.50
N LYS A 81 -0.49 19.23 -36.60
CA LYS A 81 0.16 19.40 -37.91
C LYS A 81 -0.67 20.37 -38.76
N GLY A 82 -0.45 21.65 -38.55
CA GLY A 82 -0.74 22.67 -39.56
C GLY A 82 0.52 22.85 -40.39
N ILE A 83 0.49 22.36 -41.63
CA ILE A 83 1.32 22.88 -42.72
C ILE A 83 0.52 23.95 -43.45
#